data_AF-A0A2D9K3M7-F1
#
_entry.id   AF-A0A2D9K3M7-F1
#
_cell.length_a   1.000
_cell.length_b   1.000
_cell.length_c   1.000
_cell.angle_alpha   90.00
_cell.angle_beta   90.00
_cell.angle_gamma   90.00
#
_symmetry.space_group_name_H-M   'P 1'
#
loop_
_entity.id
_entity.type
_entity.pdbx_description
1 polymer ?
#
loop_
_entity_poly.entity_id
_entity_poly.type
_entity_poly.pdbx_seq_one_letter_code
_entity_poly.pdbx_strand_id
1 'polypeptide(L)'
;MKVVVAGTVAIDDIKTPKEERKGLMGGSASYAAMASSFFASTEIVGIIGKDFPKEHIDTLTNRGICIEGIEKSEGDSFYWSGEYHENMDNRTT
;
A
#
# COMPACT_ATOMS: atom_id res chain seq x y z
N MET A 1 -2.85 2.29 23.27
CA MET A 1 -3.88 2.86 22.37
C MET A 1 -3.86 2.05 21.08
N LYS A 2 -5.03 1.78 20.48
CA LYS A 2 -5.14 1.01 19.22
C LYS A 2 -5.60 1.95 18.10
N VAL A 3 -5.01 1.80 16.92
CA VAL A 3 -5.38 2.55 15.70
C VAL A 3 -5.89 1.57 14.66
N VAL A 4 -7.03 1.90 14.05
CA VAL A 4 -7.56 1.18 12.88
C VAL A 4 -7.45 2.10 11.68
N VAL A 5 -6.81 1.62 10.61
CA VAL A 5 -6.64 2.35 9.36
C VAL A 5 -7.46 1.65 8.29
N ALA A 6 -8.43 2.37 7.72
CA ALA A 6 -9.24 1.89 6.61
C ALA A 6 -8.96 2.72 5.34
N GLY A 7 -8.80 2.06 4.20
CA GLY A 7 -8.53 2.73 2.93
C GLY A 7 -8.02 1.78 1.86
N THR A 8 -7.38 2.33 0.83
CA THR A 8 -6.87 1.52 -0.28
C THR A 8 -5.58 0.80 0.11
N VAL A 9 -5.52 -0.48 -0.23
CA VAL A 9 -4.30 -1.30 -0.27
C VAL A 9 -4.08 -1.60 -1.75
N ALA A 10 -2.95 -1.14 -2.29
CA ALA A 10 -2.77 -1.07 -3.74
C ALA A 10 -1.40 -1.58 -4.19
N ILE A 11 -1.28 -1.78 -5.49
CA ILE A 11 -0.03 -2.02 -6.19
C ILE A 11 0.26 -0.77 -7.04
N ASP A 12 1.42 -0.17 -6.84
CA ASP A 12 1.79 1.07 -7.50
C ASP A 12 2.97 0.87 -8.48
N ASP A 13 2.83 1.41 -9.68
CA ASP A 13 3.92 1.64 -10.62
C ASP A 13 4.34 3.10 -10.58
N ILE A 14 5.58 3.36 -10.18
CA ILE A 14 6.10 4.72 -10.00
C ILE A 14 7.24 4.96 -10.98
N LYS A 15 7.08 5.99 -11.80
CA LYS A 15 8.12 6.51 -12.67
C LYS A 15 8.54 7.90 -12.21
N THR A 16 9.85 8.08 -12.08
CA THR A 16 10.49 9.36 -11.82
C THR A 16 11.36 9.73 -13.02
N PRO A 17 11.90 10.96 -13.10
CA PRO A 17 12.82 11.35 -14.16
C PRO A 17 14.08 10.49 -14.26
N LYS A 18 14.43 9.76 -13.19
CA LYS A 18 15.68 8.99 -13.10
C LYS A 18 15.46 7.48 -13.18
N GLU A 19 14.30 7.01 -12.73
CA GLU A 19 14.07 5.60 -12.48
C GLU A 19 12.59 5.25 -12.49
N GLU A 20 12.30 4.03 -12.93
CA GLU A 20 10.98 3.41 -12.86
C GLU A 20 11.03 2.16 -11.98
N ARG A 21 9.98 1.99 -11.19
CA ARG A 21 9.74 0.81 -10.37
C ARG A 21 8.29 0.38 -10.50
N LYS A 22 8.10 -0.92 -10.68
CA LYS A 22 6.79 -1.53 -10.85
C LYS A 22 6.44 -2.44 -9.68
N GLY A 23 5.15 -2.61 -9.43
CA GLY A 23 4.68 -3.57 -8.44
C GLY A 23 4.97 -3.19 -6.98
N LEU A 24 5.14 -1.90 -6.69
CA LEU A 24 5.44 -1.42 -5.33
C LEU A 24 4.21 -1.57 -4.42
N MET A 25 4.45 -1.72 -3.11
CA MET A 25 3.37 -1.64 -2.13
C MET A 25 2.83 -0.21 -2.07
N GLY A 26 1.58 -0.06 -2.47
CA GLY A 26 0.89 1.21 -2.58
C GLY A 26 -0.33 1.33 -1.68
N GLY A 27 -1.08 2.41 -1.91
CA GLY A 27 -2.36 2.65 -1.26
C GLY A 27 -2.24 3.41 0.07
N SER A 28 -3.23 4.27 0.32
CA SER A 28 -3.19 5.19 1.46
C SER A 28 -3.22 4.45 2.80
N ALA A 29 -3.92 3.31 2.88
CA ALA A 29 -4.00 2.53 4.10
C ALA A 29 -2.66 1.87 4.43
N SER A 30 -1.93 1.35 3.43
CA SER A 30 -0.62 0.73 3.63
C SER A 30 0.37 1.70 4.27
N TYR A 31 0.48 2.92 3.74
CA TYR A 31 1.38 3.95 4.28
C TYR A 31 0.94 4.45 5.66
N ALA A 32 -0.35 4.72 5.86
CA ALA A 32 -0.86 5.18 7.15
C ALA A 32 -0.73 4.10 8.25
N ALA A 33 -0.96 2.82 7.92
CA ALA A 33 -0.75 1.70 8.84
C ALA A 33 0.74 1.53 9.20
N MET A 34 1.62 1.62 8.19
CA MET A 34 3.07 1.59 8.42
C MET A 34 3.51 2.71 9.36
N ALA A 35 3.07 3.95 9.13
CA ALA A 35 3.42 5.09 9.97
C ALA A 35 2.86 4.98 11.40
N SER A 36 1.59 4.58 11.55
CA SER A 36 0.96 4.45 12.88
C SER A 36 1.56 3.32 13.72
N SER A 37 2.09 2.27 13.09
CA SER A 37 2.76 1.15 13.79
C SER A 37 4.01 1.53 14.59
N PHE A 38 4.54 2.75 14.40
CA PHE A 38 5.63 3.29 15.23
C PHE A 38 5.14 3.79 16.60
N PHE A 39 3.85 4.06 16.75
CA PHE A 39 3.30 4.76 17.91
C PHE A 39 2.17 3.99 18.60
N ALA A 40 1.51 3.07 17.90
CA ALA A 40 0.37 2.33 18.41
C ALA A 40 0.25 0.93 17.80
N SER A 41 -0.41 0.03 18.54
CA SER A 41 -0.92 -1.22 17.96
C SER A 41 -1.88 -0.88 16.83
N THR A 42 -1.56 -1.34 15.62
CA THR A 42 -2.22 -0.90 14.39
C THR A 42 -2.88 -2.08 13.71
N GLU A 43 -4.08 -1.85 13.20
CA GLU A 43 -4.84 -2.76 12.35
C GLU A 43 -5.19 -2.07 11.05
N ILE A 44 -5.12 -2.81 9.95
CA ILE A 44 -5.46 -2.33 8.62
C ILE A 44 -6.71 -3.03 8.10
N VAL A 45 -7.61 -2.25 7.51
CA VAL A 45 -8.87 -2.71 6.90
C VAL A 45 -8.88 -2.29 5.44
N GLY A 46 -9.10 -3.26 4.54
CA GLY A 46 -9.11 -3.02 3.11
C GLY A 46 -9.41 -4.31 2.33
N ILE A 47 -9.35 -4.22 1.01
CA ILE A 47 -9.54 -5.38 0.12
C ILE A 47 -8.34 -5.48 -0.83
N ILE A 48 -7.84 -6.69 -1.03
CA ILE A 48 -6.79 -7.01 -2.00
C ILE A 48 -7.33 -8.05 -2.99
N GLY A 49 -6.79 -8.04 -4.21
CA GLY A 49 -7.11 -9.04 -5.22
C GLY A 49 -6.23 -10.28 -5.14
N LYS A 50 -6.50 -11.26 -6.00
CA LYS A 50 -5.74 -12.51 -6.12
C LYS A 50 -4.29 -12.33 -6.59
N ASP A 51 -4.02 -11.20 -7.23
CA ASP A 51 -2.74 -10.79 -7.79
C ASP A 51 -1.84 -10.05 -6.78
N PHE A 52 -2.34 -9.76 -5.57
CA PHE A 52 -1.59 -9.00 -4.58
C PHE A 52 -0.33 -9.76 -4.11
N PRO A 53 0.88 -9.18 -4.26
CA PRO A 53 2.11 -9.86 -3.89
C PRO A 53 2.15 -10.22 -2.40
N LYS A 54 2.48 -11.48 -2.11
CA LYS A 54 2.59 -11.99 -0.73
C LYS A 54 3.64 -11.21 0.07
N GLU A 55 4.71 -10.75 -0.57
CA GLU A 55 5.78 -9.96 0.06
C GLU A 55 5.29 -8.64 0.69
N HIS A 56 4.24 -8.03 0.13
CA HIS A 56 3.67 -6.79 0.68
C HIS A 56 2.88 -7.08 1.96
N ILE A 57 2.16 -8.20 2.01
CA ILE A 57 1.50 -8.69 3.23
C ILE A 57 2.53 -9.12 4.28
N ASP A 58 3.59 -9.81 3.87
CA ASP A 58 4.68 -10.20 4.74
C ASP A 58 5.35 -8.95 5.34
N THR A 59 5.49 -7.86 4.57
CA THR A 59 6.04 -6.58 5.05
C THR A 59 5.18 -5.97 6.18
N LEU A 60 3.85 -5.92 6.01
CA LEU A 60 2.94 -5.40 7.04
C LEU A 60 2.93 -6.28 8.30
N THR A 61 2.86 -7.60 8.13
CA THR A 61 2.83 -8.54 9.25
C THR A 61 4.15 -8.59 10.02
N ASN A 62 5.29 -8.56 9.33
CA ASN A 62 6.62 -8.47 9.96
C ASN A 62 6.80 -7.18 10.77
N ARG A 63 6.06 -6.11 10.43
CA ARG A 63 6.04 -4.87 11.22
C ARG A 63 5.18 -4.97 12.48
N GLY A 64 4.39 -6.04 12.63
CA GLY A 64 3.44 -6.24 13.73
C GLY A 64 2.08 -5.59 13.49
N ILE A 65 1.73 -5.26 12.24
CA ILE A 65 0.41 -4.72 11.89
C ILE A 65 -0.59 -5.88 11.78
N CYS A 66 -1.74 -5.74 12.43
CA CYS A 66 -2.83 -6.70 12.32
C CYS A 66 -3.50 -6.57 10.95
N ILE A 67 -3.57 -7.67 10.20
CA ILE A 67 -4.13 -7.72 8.84
C ILE A 67 -5.47 -8.49 8.78
N GLU A 68 -6.08 -8.82 9.92
CA GLU A 68 -7.35 -9.57 9.96
C GLU A 68 -8.49 -8.83 9.24
N GLY A 69 -8.40 -7.50 9.15
CA GLY A 69 -9.32 -6.66 8.39
C GLY A 69 -9.07 -6.60 6.88
N ILE A 70 -8.07 -7.32 6.35
CA ILE A 70 -7.84 -7.40 4.90
C ILE A 70 -8.68 -8.53 4.31
N GLU A 71 -9.65 -8.18 3.48
CA GLU A 71 -10.43 -9.12 2.67
C GLU A 71 -9.66 -9.49 1.39
N LYS A 72 -9.75 -10.77 0.99
CA LYS A 72 -9.22 -11.26 -0.29
C LYS A 72 -10.35 -11.46 -1.27
N SER A 73 -10.27 -10.75 -2.40
CA SER A 73 -11.22 -10.86 -3.51
C SER A 73 -10.69 -11.81 -4.61
N GLU A 74 -11.61 -12.42 -5.35
CA GLU A 74 -11.30 -13.13 -6.61
C GLU A 74 -10.94 -12.18 -7.76
N GLY A 75 -11.28 -10.89 -7.60
CA GLY A 75 -10.88 -9.81 -8.50
C GLY A 75 -9.40 -9.46 -8.39
N ASP A 76 -8.97 -8.50 -9.19
CA ASP A 76 -7.60 -7.98 -9.17
C ASP A 76 -7.49 -6.79 -8.20
N SER A 77 -6.29 -6.57 -7.68
CA SER A 77 -6.01 -5.54 -6.69
C SER A 77 -6.17 -4.16 -7.30
N PHE A 78 -6.44 -3.17 -6.45
CA PHE A 78 -6.38 -1.79 -6.91
C PHE A 78 -4.95 -1.50 -7.40
N TYR A 79 -4.85 -1.02 -8.64
CA TYR A 79 -3.58 -0.75 -9.29
C TYR A 79 -3.53 0.72 -9.69
N TRP A 80 -2.41 1.38 -9.39
CA TRP A 80 -2.19 2.77 -9.73
C TRP A 80 -0.84 2.95 -10.41
N SER A 81 -0.78 3.87 -11.39
CA SER A 81 0.49 4.25 -12.02
C SER A 81 0.64 5.76 -11.96
N GLY A 82 1.84 6.21 -11.59
CA GLY A 82 2.17 7.63 -11.51
C GLY A 82 3.52 7.92 -12.16
N GLU A 83 3.54 8.90 -13.06
CA GLU A 83 4.78 9.44 -13.64
C GLU A 83 5.01 10.86 -13.14
N TYR A 84 6.06 11.03 -12.32
CA TYR A 84 6.52 12.32 -11.85
C TYR A 84 7.32 13.05 -12.94
N HIS A 85 7.07 14.35 -13.08
CA HIS A 85 7.81 15.22 -14.01
C HIS A 85 9.13 15.68 -13.37
N GLU A 86 9.95 16.45 -14.11
CA GLU A 86 11.29 16.83 -13.65
C GLU A 86 11.33 17.57 -12.30
N ASN A 87 10.29 18.33 -11.97
CA ASN A 87 10.21 19.05 -10.70
C ASN A 87 9.76 18.16 -9.52
N MET A 88 9.39 16.90 -9.76
CA MET A 88 8.87 15.94 -8.77
C MET A 88 7.57 16.37 -8.04
N ASP A 89 7.03 17.55 -8.34
CA ASP A 89 5.79 18.07 -7.78
C ASP A 89 4.58 17.74 -8.67
N ASN A 90 4.78 17.83 -9.99
CA ASN A 90 3.76 17.47 -10.98
C ASN A 90 3.84 15.98 -11.33
N ARG A 91 2.67 15.37 -11.55
CA ARG A 91 2.58 13.99 -12.04
C ARG A 91 1.41 13.77 -12.98
N THR A 92 1.55 12.76 -13.83
CA THR A 92 0.46 12.16 -14.62
C THR A 92 0.04 10.86 -13.95
N THR A 93 -1.27 10.58 -13.90
CA THR A 93 -1.85 9.38 -13.29
C THR A 93 -3.00 8.83 -14.11
#